data_AF-A0A4R4N0F4-F1
#
_entry.id   AF-A0A4R4N0F4-F1
#
_cell.length_a   1.000
_cell.length_b   1.000
_cell.length_c   1.000
_cell.angle_alpha   90.00
_cell.angle_beta   90.00
_cell.angle_gamma   90.00
#
_symmetry.space_group_name_H-M   'P 1'
#
loop_
_entity.id
_entity.type
_entity.pdbx_description
1 polymer ?
#
loop_
_entity_poly.entity_id
_entity_poly.type
_entity_poly.pdbx_seq_one_letter_code
_entity_poly.pdbx_strand_id
1 'polypeptide(L)' 'TRPALGHDLFQDALAAVADVFSRAVAHAVLAATGREGAPAYLDVFPSALRKEP' A
#
# COMPACT_ATOMS: atom_id res chain seq x y z
N THR A 1 25.76 -5.26 -28.94
CA THR A 1 24.97 -4.09 -28.50
C THR A 1 24.07 -4.53 -27.36
N ARG A 2 24.26 -4.01 -26.14
CA ARG A 2 23.62 -4.52 -24.92
C ARG A 2 22.17 -4.00 -24.79
N PRO A 3 21.13 -4.85 -24.85
CA PRO A 3 19.73 -4.42 -24.67
C PRO A 3 19.28 -4.40 -23.19
N ALA A 4 20.18 -4.70 -22.24
CA ALA A 4 19.81 -4.93 -20.84
C ALA A 4 19.32 -3.66 -20.10
N LEU A 5 19.94 -2.50 -20.35
CA LEU A 5 19.72 -1.30 -19.52
C LEU A 5 18.28 -0.76 -19.59
N GLY A 6 17.60 -0.91 -20.74
CA GLY A 6 16.21 -0.50 -20.89
C GLY A 6 15.21 -1.49 -20.28
N HIS A 7 15.55 -2.78 -20.24
CA HIS A 7 14.74 -3.80 -19.60
C HIS A 7 14.80 -3.67 -18.07
N ASP A 8 15.98 -3.40 -17.53
CA ASP A 8 16.21 -3.21 -16.10
C ASP A 8 15.42 -1.99 -15.58
N LEU A 9 15.48 -0.85 -16.29
CA LEU A 9 14.70 0.35 -15.93
C LEU A 9 13.19 0.13 -15.97
N PHE A 10 12.70 -0.68 -16.91
CA PHE A 10 11.28 -0.99 -17.00
C PHE A 10 10.81 -1.88 -15.84
N GLN A 11 11.59 -2.90 -15.48
CA GLN A 11 11.28 -3.75 -14.33
C GLN A 11 11.34 -2.96 -13.01
N ASP A 12 12.32 -2.07 -12.86
CA ASP A 12 12.43 -1.18 -11.70
C ASP A 12 11.22 -0.23 -11.60
N ALA A 13 10.76 0.31 -12.72
CA ALA A 13 9.57 1.15 -12.77
C ALA A 13 8.31 0.36 -12.37
N LEU A 14 8.15 -0.88 -12.87
CA LEU A 14 7.04 -1.75 -12.48
C LEU A 14 7.06 -2.07 -10.98
N ALA A 15 8.23 -2.38 -10.42
CA ALA A 15 8.39 -2.64 -9.00
C ALA A 15 8.02 -1.41 -8.15
N ALA A 16 8.46 -0.22 -8.56
CA ALA A 16 8.12 1.03 -7.90
C ALA A 16 6.60 1.31 -7.93
N VAL A 17 5.95 1.07 -9.08
CA VAL A 17 4.49 1.23 -9.20
C VAL A 17 3.74 0.26 -8.28
N ALA A 18 4.19 -0.99 -8.19
CA ALA A 18 3.60 -1.98 -7.30
C ALA A 18 3.73 -1.60 -5.81
N ASP A 19 4.88 -1.06 -5.39
CA ASP A 19 5.08 -0.57 -4.02
C ASP A 19 4.14 0.60 -3.69
N VAL A 20 4.09 1.60 -4.58
CA VAL A 20 3.23 2.79 -4.40
C VAL A 20 1.76 2.38 -4.35
N PHE A 21 1.32 1.48 -5.23
CA PHE A 21 -0.04 0.96 -5.22
C PHE A 21 -0.37 0.23 -3.91
N SER A 22 0.53 -0.64 -3.46
CA SER A 22 0.34 -1.40 -2.21
C SER A 22 0.22 -0.46 -1.00
N ARG A 23 1.07 0.58 -0.92
CA ARG A 23 0.97 1.63 0.10
C ARG A 23 -0.33 2.41 0.01
N ALA A 24 -0.76 2.81 -1.19
CA ALA A 24 -2.00 3.56 -1.38
C ALA A 24 -3.22 2.76 -0.89
N VAL A 25 -3.27 1.46 -1.18
CA VAL A 25 -4.32 0.56 -0.68
C VAL A 25 -4.28 0.46 0.84
N ALA A 26 -3.10 0.26 1.43
CA ALA A 26 -2.96 0.22 2.89
C ALA A 26 -3.44 1.52 3.56
N HIS A 27 -3.07 2.67 2.99
CA HIS A 27 -3.55 3.98 3.46
C HIS A 27 -5.06 4.12 3.30
N ALA A 28 -5.65 3.68 2.19
CA ALA A 28 -7.08 3.76 1.97
C ALA A 28 -7.87 2.91 2.98
N VAL A 29 -7.40 1.68 3.26
CA VAL A 29 -8.02 0.78 4.26
C VAL A 29 -7.93 1.37 5.67
N LEU A 30 -6.80 1.98 6.02
CA LEU A 30 -6.62 2.63 7.33
C LEU A 30 -7.39 3.94 7.46
N ALA A 31 -7.57 4.69 6.36
CA ALA A 31 -8.33 5.93 6.35
C ALA A 31 -9.84 5.73 6.24
N ALA A 32 -10.29 4.53 5.84
CA ALA A 32 -11.70 4.21 5.76
C ALA A 32 -12.35 4.28 7.16
N THR A 33 -13.49 4.93 7.24
CA THR A 33 -14.36 4.91 8.42
C THR A 33 -15.42 3.84 8.25
N GLY A 34 -15.78 3.15 9.34
CA GLY A 34 -16.78 2.08 9.29
C GLY A 34 -18.17 2.60 8.92
N ARG A 35 -19.02 1.71 8.42
CA ARG A 35 -20.46 1.93 8.23
C ARG A 35 -21.25 0.84 8.94
N GLU A 36 -22.54 1.06 9.16
CA GLU A 36 -23.42 0.03 9.72
C GLU A 36 -23.35 -1.26 8.88
N GLY A 37 -23.02 -2.36 9.55
CA GLY A 37 -22.82 -3.68 8.93
C GLY A 37 -21.46 -3.93 8.27
N ALA A 38 -20.58 -2.92 8.17
CA ALA A 38 -19.23 -3.06 7.65
C ALA A 38 -18.25 -2.15 8.44
N PRO A 39 -17.74 -2.64 9.58
CA PRO A 39 -16.76 -1.91 10.39
C PRO A 39 -15.46 -1.71 9.60
N ALA A 40 -14.82 -0.56 9.78
CA ALA A 40 -13.51 -0.31 9.20
C ALA A 40 -12.42 -1.13 9.90
N TYR A 41 -11.27 -1.24 9.25
CA TYR A 41 -10.14 -1.99 9.78
C TYR A 41 -9.71 -1.50 11.18
N LEU A 42 -9.77 -0.19 11.41
CA LEU A 42 -9.45 0.42 12.70
C LEU A 42 -10.51 0.20 13.78
N ASP A 43 -11.76 -0.03 13.40
CA ASP A 43 -12.84 -0.37 14.36
C ASP A 43 -12.61 -1.78 14.94
N VAL A 44 -12.00 -2.68 14.15
CA VAL A 44 -11.67 -4.05 14.58
C VAL A 44 -10.29 -4.11 15.24
N PHE A 45 -9.31 -3.37 14.73
CA PHE A 45 -7.92 -3.39 15.18
C PHE A 45 -7.37 -1.99 15.49
N PRO A 46 -7.83 -1.35 16.59
CA PRO A 46 -7.41 0.01 16.95
C PRO A 46 -5.91 0.13 17.29
N SER A 47 -5.26 -0.99 17.64
CA SER A 47 -3.81 -1.05 17.91
C SER A 47 -2.95 -0.72 16.67
N ALA A 48 -3.48 -0.86 15.46
CA ALA A 48 -2.75 -0.60 14.21
C ALA A 48 -2.34 0.88 14.05
N LEU A 49 -2.96 1.81 14.79
CA LEU A 49 -2.57 3.22 14.83
C LEU A 49 -1.53 3.55 15.91
N ARG A 50 -1.31 2.66 16.89
CA ARG A 50 -0.29 2.89 17.91
C ARG A 50 1.07 2.52 17.35
N LYS A 51 1.78 3.49 16.79
CA LYS A 51 3.25 3.45 16.83
C LYS A 51 3.64 3.59 18.30
N GLU A 52 4.03 2.50 18.94
CA GLU A 52 4.67 2.57 20.25
C GLU A 52 5.94 3.43 20.14
N PRO A 53 6.24 4.28 21.15
CA PRO A 53 7.39 5.17 21.16
C PRO A 53 8.73 4.44 21.26
#